data_AF-A0A842MEG8-F1
#
_entry.id   AF-A0A842MEG8-F1
#
_cell.length_a   1.000
_cell.length_b   1.000
_cell.length_c   1.000
_cell.angle_alpha   90.00
_cell.angle_beta   90.00
_cell.angle_gamma   90.00
#
_symmetry.space_group_name_H-M   'P 1'
#
loop_
_entity.id
_entity.type
_entity.pdbx_description
1 polymer ?
#
loop_
_entity_poly.entity_id
_entity_poly.type
_entity_poly.pdbx_seq_one_letter_code
_entity_poly.pdbx_strand_id
1 'polypeptide(L)'
;MVVLISISACITEVRGEEDSELIQDKFHSVVEEWLNFFKVNLDWFSDTLLSFMKYVVKTLYFIVGLAGFVMWASGFSRYTGKKLVIGAIAMAFVSEILL
;
A
#
# COMPACT_ATOMS: atom_id res chain seq x y z
N MET A 1 -0.93 37.42 36.44
CA MET A 1 -0.92 36.58 35.22
C MET A 1 -1.08 37.41 33.93
N VAL A 2 -1.97 38.40 33.88
CA VAL A 2 -2.14 39.29 32.70
C VAL A 2 -1.00 40.31 32.52
N VAL A 3 -0.38 40.76 33.61
CA VAL A 3 0.71 41.77 33.58
C VAL A 3 2.02 41.21 32.97
N LEU A 4 2.26 39.89 33.08
CA LEU A 4 3.41 39.22 32.44
C LEU A 4 3.26 39.14 30.92
N ILE A 5 2.04 39.10 30.42
CA ILE A 5 1.74 39.06 28.98
C ILE A 5 2.09 40.41 28.33
N SER A 6 1.87 41.52 29.04
CA SER A 6 2.16 42.87 28.54
C SER A 6 3.66 43.18 28.48
N ILE A 7 4.46 42.68 29.43
CA ILE A 7 5.92 42.84 29.41
C ILE A 7 6.56 41.89 28.38
N SER A 8 6.00 40.68 28.21
CA SER A 8 6.42 39.77 27.14
C SER A 8 6.17 40.36 25.75
N ALA A 9 5.06 41.09 25.55
CA ALA A 9 4.72 41.70 24.26
C ALA A 9 5.77 42.72 23.79
N CYS A 10 6.35 43.53 24.70
CA CYS A 10 7.43 44.47 24.34
C CYS A 10 8.77 43.77 24.04
N ILE A 11 9.01 42.56 24.56
CA ILE A 11 10.20 41.75 24.22
C ILE A 11 9.98 41.02 22.88
N THR A 12 8.74 40.64 22.57
CA THR A 12 8.36 39.98 21.31
C THR A 12 8.52 40.90 20.09
N GLU A 13 8.33 42.22 20.24
CA GLU A 13 8.45 43.18 19.13
C GLU A 13 9.90 43.39 18.67
N VAL A 14 10.90 43.22 19.56
CA VAL A 14 12.33 43.27 19.21
C VAL A 14 12.85 41.92 18.66
N ARG A 15 12.11 40.83 18.87
CA ARG A 15 12.51 39.45 18.55
C ARG A 15 11.75 38.83 17.36
N GLY A 16 10.73 39.54 16.85
CA GLY A 16 9.82 39.06 15.81
C GLY A 16 10.44 38.86 14.43
N GLU A 17 11.60 39.47 14.15
CA GLU A 17 12.26 39.36 12.84
C GLU A 17 13.17 38.11 12.74
N GLU A 18 13.75 37.63 13.86
CA GLU A 18 14.53 36.37 13.90
C GLU A 18 13.66 35.12 14.15
N ASP A 19 12.59 35.22 14.95
CA ASP A 19 11.75 34.05 15.29
C ASP A 19 10.85 33.60 14.12
N SER A 20 10.54 34.47 13.15
CA SER A 20 9.66 34.15 12.02
C SER A 20 10.35 33.26 10.96
N GLU A 21 11.64 33.51 10.68
CA GLU A 21 12.46 32.61 9.86
C GLU A 21 12.65 31.25 10.55
N LEU A 22 12.90 31.25 11.86
CA LEU A 22 13.14 30.03 12.64
C LEU A 22 11.89 29.14 12.75
N ILE A 23 10.70 29.74 12.89
CA ILE A 23 9.42 29.00 12.88
C ILE A 23 9.12 28.44 11.49
N GLN A 24 9.46 29.17 10.42
CA GLN A 24 9.29 28.69 9.06
C GLN A 24 10.20 27.49 8.76
N ASP A 25 11.48 27.56 9.14
CA ASP A 25 12.44 26.46 8.97
C ASP A 25 12.05 25.20 9.76
N LYS A 26 11.56 25.38 10.99
CA LYS A 26 11.03 24.28 11.81
C LYS A 26 9.78 23.66 11.21
N PHE A 27 8.89 24.46 10.63
CA PHE A 27 7.70 23.94 9.96
C PHE A 27 8.06 23.15 8.70
N HIS A 28 8.95 23.68 7.86
CA HIS A 28 9.41 23.00 6.65
C HIS A 28 10.09 21.66 6.95
N SER A 29 10.97 21.62 7.95
CA SER A 29 11.65 20.38 8.34
C SER A 29 10.70 19.30 8.86
N VAL A 30 9.71 19.67 9.70
CA VAL A 30 8.71 18.72 10.21
C VAL A 30 7.81 18.19 9.08
N VAL A 31 7.42 19.05 8.14
CA VAL A 31 6.60 18.65 6.99
C VAL A 31 7.37 17.73 6.04
N GLU A 32 8.64 18.00 5.77
CA GLU A 32 9.48 17.14 4.93
C GLU A 32 9.73 15.77 5.57
N GLU A 33 10.00 15.73 6.88
CA GLU A 33 10.21 14.48 7.60
C GLU A 33 8.93 13.63 7.60
N TRP A 34 7.77 14.26 7.80
CA TRP A 34 6.48 13.59 7.70
C TRP A 34 6.19 13.10 6.28
N LEU A 35 6.40 13.93 5.25
CA LEU A 35 6.21 13.53 3.84
C LEU A 35 7.12 12.36 3.45
N ASN A 36 8.37 12.36 3.91
CA ASN A 36 9.30 11.26 3.64
C ASN A 36 8.85 9.99 4.35
N PHE A 37 8.37 10.07 5.59
CA PHE A 37 7.79 8.92 6.27
C PHE A 37 6.58 8.34 5.51
N PHE A 38 5.70 9.21 5.01
CA PHE A 38 4.55 8.78 4.20
C PHE A 38 4.96 8.14 2.88
N LYS A 39 5.94 8.71 2.17
CA LYS A 39 6.45 8.12 0.91
C LYS A 39 7.03 6.73 1.13
N VAL A 40 7.94 6.59 2.10
CA VAL A 40 8.58 5.31 2.40
C VAL A 40 7.54 4.27 2.81
N ASN A 41 6.56 4.66 3.64
CA ASN A 41 5.52 3.74 4.06
C ASN A 41 4.56 3.37 2.91
N LEU A 42 4.28 4.29 2.00
CA LEU A 42 3.41 4.05 0.85
C LEU A 42 4.08 3.16 -0.20
N ASP A 43 5.38 3.35 -0.44
CA ASP A 43 6.18 2.48 -1.31
C ASP A 43 6.22 1.05 -0.72
N TRP A 44 6.54 0.92 0.58
CA TRP A 44 6.55 -0.38 1.25
C TRP A 44 5.16 -1.05 1.24
N PHE A 45 4.10 -0.28 1.45
CA PHE A 45 2.73 -0.79 1.42
C PHE A 45 2.35 -1.24 0.01
N SER A 46 2.67 -0.46 -1.01
CA SER A 46 2.41 -0.80 -2.42
C SER A 46 3.11 -2.09 -2.83
N ASP A 47 4.41 -2.22 -2.52
CA ASP A 47 5.19 -3.42 -2.82
C ASP A 47 4.67 -4.65 -2.08
N THR A 48 4.31 -4.47 -0.80
CA THR A 48 3.72 -5.54 0.01
C THR A 48 2.38 -5.99 -0.56
N LEU A 49 1.53 -5.05 -0.97
CA LEU A 49 0.19 -5.34 -1.52
C LEU A 49 0.29 -6.05 -2.87
N LEU A 50 1.20 -5.62 -3.74
CA LEU A 50 1.50 -6.32 -4.99
C LEU A 50 1.98 -7.75 -4.72
N SER A 51 2.97 -7.92 -3.84
CA SER A 51 3.49 -9.25 -3.49
C SER A 51 2.40 -10.17 -2.92
N PHE A 52 1.54 -9.62 -2.06
CA PHE A 52 0.40 -10.35 -1.50
C PHE A 52 -0.61 -10.75 -2.58
N MET A 53 -0.95 -9.85 -3.51
CA MET A 53 -1.80 -10.19 -4.66
C MET A 53 -1.17 -11.29 -5.51
N LYS A 54 0.13 -11.26 -5.79
CA LYS A 54 0.83 -12.33 -6.53
C LYS A 54 0.62 -13.68 -5.83
N TYR A 55 0.77 -13.73 -4.51
CA TYR A 55 0.62 -14.94 -3.71
C TYR A 55 -0.83 -15.46 -3.66
N VAL A 56 -1.80 -14.54 -3.50
CA VAL A 56 -3.23 -14.89 -3.46
C VAL A 56 -3.71 -15.42 -4.80
N VAL A 57 -3.36 -14.75 -5.89
CA VAL A 57 -3.66 -15.24 -7.25
C VAL A 57 -3.02 -16.61 -7.43
N LYS A 58 -1.78 -16.80 -6.95
CA LYS A 58 -1.08 -18.10 -6.94
C LYS A 58 -1.78 -19.24 -6.26
N THR A 59 -2.35 -18.95 -5.12
CA THR A 59 -3.11 -19.93 -4.38
C THR A 59 -4.45 -20.23 -5.06
N LEU A 60 -5.13 -19.19 -5.57
CA LEU A 60 -6.43 -19.32 -6.23
C LEU A 60 -6.38 -20.17 -7.50
N TYR A 61 -5.44 -19.92 -8.42
CA TYR A 61 -5.38 -20.73 -9.64
C TYR A 61 -5.01 -22.18 -9.36
N PHE A 62 -4.18 -22.44 -8.35
CA PHE A 62 -3.85 -23.79 -7.94
C PHE A 62 -5.10 -24.52 -7.41
N ILE A 63 -5.88 -23.88 -6.53
CA ILE A 63 -7.13 -24.45 -6.00
C ILE A 63 -8.17 -24.67 -7.10
N VAL A 64 -8.36 -23.68 -7.99
CA VAL A 64 -9.33 -23.77 -9.09
C VAL A 64 -8.93 -24.87 -10.09
N GLY A 65 -7.63 -24.99 -10.39
CA GLY A 65 -7.12 -26.08 -11.21
C GLY A 65 -7.34 -27.45 -10.57
N LEU A 66 -7.09 -27.57 -9.27
CA LEU A 66 -7.28 -28.81 -8.51
C LEU A 66 -8.77 -29.17 -8.39
N ALA A 67 -9.65 -28.19 -8.16
CA ALA A 67 -11.10 -28.37 -8.15
C ALA A 67 -11.63 -28.79 -9.53
N GLY A 68 -11.14 -28.17 -10.60
CA GLY A 68 -11.45 -28.57 -11.98
C GLY A 68 -10.99 -30.00 -12.29
N PHE A 69 -9.80 -30.38 -11.83
CA PHE A 69 -9.26 -31.73 -11.97
C PHE A 69 -10.08 -32.77 -11.21
N VAL A 70 -10.42 -32.50 -9.95
CA VAL A 70 -11.26 -33.37 -9.11
C VAL A 70 -12.66 -33.54 -9.72
N MET A 71 -13.26 -32.45 -10.21
CA MET A 71 -14.56 -32.49 -10.88
C MET A 71 -14.51 -33.25 -12.21
N TRP A 72 -13.39 -33.17 -12.94
CA TRP A 72 -13.14 -33.99 -14.13
C TRP A 72 -12.96 -35.48 -13.79
N ALA A 73 -12.23 -35.78 -12.72
CA ALA A 73 -11.93 -37.14 -12.27
C ALA A 73 -13.15 -37.86 -11.65
N SER A 74 -14.04 -37.15 -10.93
CA SER A 74 -15.23 -37.76 -10.32
C SER A 74 -16.34 -38.11 -11.33
N GLY A 75 -16.23 -37.65 -12.57
CA GLY A 75 -17.13 -38.04 -13.66
C GLY A 75 -18.53 -37.43 -13.60
N PHE A 76 -18.85 -36.59 -12.62
CA PHE A 76 -20.17 -35.97 -12.44
C PHE A 76 -20.59 -35.08 -13.64
N SER A 77 -19.62 -34.42 -14.29
CA SER A 77 -19.80 -33.79 -15.60
C SER A 77 -18.47 -33.68 -16.33
N ARG A 78 -18.14 -34.70 -17.14
CA ARG A 78 -16.88 -34.76 -17.93
C ARG A 78 -16.70 -33.57 -18.87
N TYR A 79 -17.78 -33.03 -19.44
CA TYR A 79 -17.73 -31.91 -20.38
C TYR A 79 -17.49 -30.57 -19.67
N THR A 80 -18.09 -30.34 -18.51
CA THR A 80 -17.84 -29.13 -17.70
C THR A 80 -16.45 -29.18 -17.07
N GLY A 81 -16.03 -30.35 -16.56
CA GLY A 81 -14.70 -30.55 -15.98
C GLY A 81 -13.56 -30.29 -16.98
N LYS A 82 -13.66 -30.79 -18.22
CA LYS A 82 -12.64 -30.51 -19.27
C LYS A 82 -12.52 -29.01 -19.57
N LYS A 83 -13.64 -28.29 -19.66
CA LYS A 83 -13.63 -26.84 -19.90
C LYS A 83 -13.02 -26.08 -18.73
N LEU A 84 -13.26 -26.54 -17.49
CA LEU A 84 -12.67 -25.97 -16.27
C LEU A 84 -11.15 -26.20 -16.19
N VAL A 85 -10.68 -27.41 -16.53
CA VAL A 85 -9.24 -27.72 -16.58
C VAL A 85 -8.54 -26.90 -17.67
N ILE A 86 -9.13 -26.79 -18.87
CA ILE A 86 -8.58 -25.93 -19.94
C ILE A 86 -8.54 -24.46 -19.49
N GLY A 87 -9.59 -23.97 -18.83
CA GLY A 87 -9.66 -22.59 -18.33
C GLY A 87 -8.65 -22.32 -17.22
N ALA A 88 -8.43 -23.30 -16.33
CA ALA A 88 -7.41 -23.21 -15.28
C ALA A 88 -5.99 -23.24 -15.84
N ILE A 89 -5.70 -24.07 -16.85
CA ILE A 89 -4.41 -24.08 -17.54
C ILE A 89 -4.18 -22.77 -18.30
N ALA A 90 -5.19 -22.24 -19.00
CA ALA A 90 -5.10 -20.97 -19.68
C ALA A 90 -4.84 -19.80 -18.71
N MET A 91 -5.55 -19.76 -17.58
CA MET A 91 -5.32 -18.78 -16.52
C MET A 91 -3.95 -18.94 -15.84
N ALA A 92 -3.47 -20.18 -15.67
CA ALA A 92 -2.13 -20.44 -15.14
C ALA A 92 -1.04 -19.87 -16.08
N PHE A 93 -1.16 -20.09 -17.39
CA PHE A 93 -0.24 -19.52 -18.39
C PHE A 93 -0.29 -18.00 -18.43
N VAL A 94 -1.49 -17.41 -18.44
CA VAL A 94 -1.64 -15.94 -18.38
C VAL A 94 -1.02 -15.39 -17.10
N SER A 95 -1.21 -16.07 -15.97
CA SER A 95 -0.61 -15.67 -14.72
C SER A 95 0.92 -15.83 -14.69
N GLU A 96 1.50 -16.79 -15.42
CA GLU A 96 2.96 -16.96 -15.52
C GLU A 96 3.60 -15.91 -16.43
N ILE A 97 2.87 -15.42 -17.44
CA ILE A 97 3.36 -14.38 -18.37
C ILE A 97 3.18 -12.98 -17.77
N LEU A 98 2.14 -12.77 -16.96
CA LEU A 98 1.82 -11.46 -16.37
C LEU A 98 2.59 -11.16 -15.06
N LEU A 99 3.08 -12.19 -14.36
CA LEU A 99 3.76 -12.07 -13.05
C LEU A 99 5.27 -12.07 -13.12
#